data_AF-A0A2G9THP4-F1
#
_entry.id   AF-A0A2G9THP4-F1
#
_cell.length_a   1.000
_cell.length_b   1.000
_cell.length_c   1.000
_cell.angle_alpha   90.00
_cell.angle_beta   90.00
_cell.angle_gamma   90.00
#
_symmetry.space_group_name_H-M   'P 1'
#
loop_
_entity.id
_entity.type
_entity.pdbx_description
1 polymer ?
#
loop_
_entity_poly.entity_id
_entity_poly.type
_entity_poly.pdbx_seq_one_letter_code
_entity_poly.pdbx_strand_id
1 'polypeptide(L)' 'VEKWLHRFKVKAPLVCATVFHSYDPGFNLRMEHTHCYSDHDDGGHFHTDTTPETVEYEGWFTAAEQIYRVDQI' A
#
# COMPACT_ATOMS: atom_id res chain seq x y z
N VAL A 1 -11.16 -7.08 -12.82
CA VAL A 1 -10.40 -5.88 -12.40
C VAL A 1 -9.04 -5.83 -13.07
N GLU A 2 -8.23 -6.88 -12.97
CA GLU A 2 -6.86 -6.93 -13.55
C GLU A 2 -6.71 -6.47 -15.00
N LYS A 3 -7.61 -6.88 -15.91
CA LYS A 3 -7.55 -6.49 -17.32
C LYS A 3 -7.86 -5.00 -17.57
N TRP A 4 -8.46 -4.33 -16.59
CA TRP A 4 -8.76 -2.90 -16.62
C TRP A 4 -7.67 -2.08 -15.94
N LEU A 5 -6.97 -2.65 -14.94
CA LEU A 5 -5.88 -1.99 -14.27
C LEU A 5 -4.65 -1.87 -15.18
N HIS A 6 -4.03 -0.70 -15.15
CA HIS A 6 -2.74 -0.48 -15.78
C HIS A 6 -1.63 -0.71 -14.75
N ARG A 7 -0.69 -1.60 -15.08
CA ARG A 7 0.45 -1.94 -14.23
C ARG A 7 1.71 -1.27 -14.77
N PHE A 8 2.48 -0.68 -13.86
CA PHE A 8 3.70 0.04 -14.19
C PHE A 8 4.85 -0.48 -13.34
N LYS A 9 6.05 -0.53 -13.94
CA LYS A 9 7.29 -0.61 -13.17
C LYS A 9 7.76 0.82 -12.96
N VAL A 10 7.91 1.21 -11.70
CA VAL A 10 8.32 2.55 -11.27
C VAL A 10 9.66 2.46 -10.54
N LYS A 11 10.35 3.58 -10.37
CA LYS A 11 11.69 3.61 -9.75
C LYS A 11 11.67 4.27 -8.36
N ALA A 12 12.61 3.88 -7.53
CA ALA A 12 12.93 4.60 -6.29
C ALA A 12 13.54 5.99 -6.60
N PRO A 13 13.46 6.95 -5.66
CA PRO A 13 12.78 6.86 -4.36
C PRO A 13 11.26 7.01 -4.50
N LEU A 14 10.52 6.32 -3.64
CA LEU A 14 9.07 6.46 -3.49
C LEU A 14 8.76 6.76 -2.02
N VAL A 15 7.86 7.71 -1.79
CA VAL A 15 7.25 7.91 -0.48
C VAL A 15 5.91 7.20 -0.47
N CYS A 16 5.72 6.28 0.48
CA CYS A 16 4.55 5.41 0.53
C CYS A 16 3.74 5.65 1.81
N ALA A 17 2.41 5.64 1.67
CA ALA A 17 1.45 5.61 2.75
C ALA A 17 0.79 4.23 2.78
N THR A 18 0.93 3.56 3.93
CA THR A 18 0.57 2.15 4.10
C THR A 18 -0.41 2.02 5.25
N VAL A 19 -1.50 1.27 5.03
CA VAL A 19 -2.40 0.79 6.08
C VAL A 19 -2.50 -0.73 5.98
N PHE A 20 -2.26 -1.42 7.09
CA PHE A 20 -2.47 -2.86 7.18
C PHE A 20 -3.01 -3.30 8.53
N HIS A 21 -3.64 -4.46 8.55
CA HIS A 21 -4.25 -5.08 9.72
C HIS A 21 -3.65 -6.48 9.89
N SER A 22 -3.42 -6.91 11.14
CA SER A 22 -2.98 -8.30 11.41
C SER A 22 -4.13 -9.30 11.34
N TYR A 23 -5.37 -8.84 11.48
CA TYR A 23 -6.58 -9.66 11.54
C TYR A 23 -7.83 -8.83 11.19
N ASP A 24 -8.81 -9.44 10.53
CA ASP A 24 -10.16 -8.89 10.34
C ASP A 24 -11.15 -9.53 11.33
N PRO A 25 -11.73 -8.77 12.29
CA PRO A 25 -12.75 -9.26 13.21
C PRO A 25 -14.15 -9.47 12.61
N GLY A 26 -14.31 -9.39 11.29
CA GLY A 26 -15.58 -9.58 10.59
C GLY A 26 -16.17 -8.30 10.00
N PHE A 27 -15.35 -7.26 9.79
CA PHE A 27 -15.78 -5.96 9.25
C PHE A 27 -15.48 -5.80 7.75
N ASN A 28 -15.10 -6.89 7.07
CA ASN A 28 -14.73 -6.89 5.67
C ASN A 28 -13.63 -5.86 5.40
N LEU A 29 -12.55 -5.94 6.18
CA LEU A 29 -11.44 -5.01 6.14
C LEU A 29 -10.57 -5.28 4.92
N ARG A 30 -10.05 -4.20 4.31
CA ARG A 30 -8.94 -4.32 3.38
C ARG A 30 -7.66 -4.55 4.21
N MET A 31 -7.15 -5.78 4.15
CA MET A 31 -6.05 -6.21 5.01
C MET A 31 -4.77 -5.44 4.77
N GLU A 32 -4.46 -5.13 3.52
CA GLU A 32 -3.27 -4.38 3.12
C GLU A 32 -3.63 -3.40 1.99
N HIS A 33 -3.21 -2.15 2.15
CA HIS A 33 -3.39 -1.12 1.13
C HIS A 33 -2.26 -0.09 1.23
N THR A 34 -1.43 -0.05 0.19
CA THR A 34 -0.28 0.86 0.10
C THR A 34 -0.33 1.65 -1.20
N HIS A 35 -0.30 2.98 -1.08
CA HIS A 35 -0.14 3.88 -2.23
C HIS A 35 1.17 4.67 -2.08
N CYS A 36 1.82 4.96 -3.19
CA CYS A 36 3.07 5.72 -3.22
C CYS A 36 3.00 6.91 -4.16
N TYR A 37 3.88 7.88 -3.93
CA TYR A 37 4.12 9.06 -4.78
C TYR A 37 5.63 9.40 -4.79
N SER A 38 6.03 10.30 -5.68
CA SER A 38 7.41 10.76 -5.82
C SER A 38 7.49 12.15 -6.45
N ASP A 39 8.66 12.77 -6.39
CA ASP A 39 8.98 14.04 -7.08
C ASP A 39 9.40 13.82 -8.54
N HIS A 40 9.28 12.58 -9.06
CA HIS A 40 9.64 12.22 -10.43
C HIS A 40 8.48 11.58 -11.19
N ASP A 41 7.25 11.96 -10.80
CA ASP A 41 5.96 11.62 -11.42
C ASP A 41 5.58 10.13 -11.41
N ASP A 42 6.32 9.29 -10.68
CA ASP A 42 5.90 7.93 -10.37
C ASP A 42 4.99 7.89 -9.14
N GLY A 43 3.89 7.15 -9.23
CA GLY A 43 2.97 6.94 -8.12
C GLY A 43 1.86 5.93 -8.44
N GLY A 44 1.06 5.59 -7.43
CA GLY A 44 -0.09 4.68 -7.57
C GLY A 44 -0.13 3.58 -6.51
N HIS A 45 -0.84 2.49 -6.84
CA HIS A 45 -1.03 1.34 -5.94
C HIS A 45 0.18 0.40 -5.95
N PHE A 46 0.85 0.28 -4.82
CA PHE A 46 1.98 -0.63 -4.66
C PHE A 46 1.52 -2.08 -4.70
N HIS A 47 2.27 -2.93 -5.40
CA HIS A 47 2.00 -4.37 -5.48
C HIS A 47 3.15 -5.19 -4.90
N THR A 48 4.37 -4.95 -5.39
CA THR A 48 5.60 -5.61 -4.96
C THR A 48 6.78 -4.87 -5.58
N ASP A 49 7.96 -4.96 -4.97
CA ASP A 49 9.19 -4.64 -5.69
C ASP A 49 9.48 -5.67 -6.78
N THR A 50 10.35 -5.29 -7.72
CA THR A 50 10.83 -6.14 -8.81
C THR A 50 12.34 -6.27 -8.84
N THR A 51 13.02 -5.87 -7.77
CA THR A 51 14.49 -5.89 -7.60
C THR A 51 14.85 -6.40 -6.20
N PRO A 52 14.46 -7.64 -5.86
CA PRO A 52 14.52 -8.15 -4.49
C PRO A 52 15.94 -8.22 -3.92
N GLU A 53 16.97 -8.29 -4.76
CA GLU A 53 18.37 -8.36 -4.34
C GLU A 53 18.91 -7.00 -3.85
N THR A 54 18.28 -5.89 -4.24
CA THR A 54 18.79 -4.53 -4.00
C THR A 54 17.74 -3.58 -3.44
N VAL A 55 16.50 -4.04 -3.20
CA VAL A 55 15.44 -3.20 -2.67
C VAL A 55 15.72 -2.83 -1.21
N GLU A 56 15.48 -1.57 -0.86
CA GLU A 56 15.61 -1.06 0.50
C GLU A 56 14.29 -0.39 0.93
N TYR A 57 13.91 -0.61 2.18
CA TYR A 57 12.71 -0.03 2.78
C TYR A 57 13.06 0.60 4.12
N GLU A 58 12.65 1.85 4.32
CA GLU A 58 12.65 2.51 5.62
C GLU A 58 11.22 2.95 5.92
N GLY A 59 10.73 2.64 7.12
CA GLY A 59 9.34 2.89 7.48
C GLY A 59 9.17 3.27 8.95
N TRP A 60 8.33 4.28 9.18
CA TRP A 60 7.88 4.69 10.50
C TRP A 60 6.41 4.37 10.64
N PHE A 61 6.07 3.57 11.65
CA PHE A 61 4.71 3.09 11.88
C PHE A 61 4.29 3.31 13.32
N THR A 62 2.98 3.40 13.53
CA THR A 62 2.36 3.36 14.85
C THR A 62 1.13 2.46 14.81
N ALA A 63 0.78 1.85 15.94
CA ALA A 63 -0.43 1.07 16.06
C ALA A 63 -1.66 2.00 16.17
N ALA A 64 -2.74 1.67 15.47
CA ALA A 64 -4.01 2.35 15.64
C ALA A 64 -4.73 1.83 16.90
N GLU A 65 -5.27 2.74 17.72
CA GLU A 65 -6.04 2.37 18.92
C GLU A 65 -7.47 1.95 18.59
N GLN A 66 -8.04 2.46 17.49
CA GLN A 66 -9.42 2.25 17.10
C GLN A 66 -9.55 2.12 15.58
N ILE A 67 -10.56 1.38 15.14
CA ILE A 67 -10.94 1.23 13.73
C ILE A 67 -12.38 1.70 13.58
N TYR A 68 -12.62 2.59 12.62
CA TYR A 68 -13.96 3.02 12.24
C TYR A 68 -14.31 2.45 10.87
N ARG A 69 -15.32 1.58 10.83
CA ARG A 69 -15.89 1.08 9.58
C ARG A 69 -17.07 1.95 9.18
N VAL A 70 -16.89 2.75 8.14
CA VAL A 70 -17.93 3.63 7.57
C VAL A 70 -18.45 3.01 6.28
N ASP A 71 -19.76 3.04 6.06
CA ASP A 71 -20.43 2.62 4.82
C ASP A 71 -19.97 1.23 4.33
N GLN A 72 -20.19 0.21 5.17
CA GLN A 72 -19.89 -1.18 4.82
C GLN A 72 -20.91 -1.69 3.80
N ILE A 73 -20.42 -1.95 2.59
CA ILE A 73 -21.13 -2.67 1.51
C ILE A 73 -21.06 -4.17 1.77
#